data_AF-A0A3P8RBY3-F1
#
_entry.id   AF-A0A3P8RBY3-F1
#
_cell.length_a   1.000
_cell.length_b   1.000
_cell.length_c   1.000
_cell.angle_alpha   90.00
_cell.angle_beta   90.00
_cell.angle_gamma   90.00
#
_symmetry.space_group_name_H-M   'P 1'
#
loop_
_entity.id
_entity.type
_entity.pdbx_description
1 polymer ?
#
loop_
_entity_poly.entity_id
_entity_poly.type
_entity_poly.pdbx_seq_one_letter_code
_entity_poly.pdbx_strand_id
1 'polypeptide(L)' 'MLYFLLTARRKDAKSVKIKKNKDNVKFKVRCSRYLYTLVITDKEKAEKLKQSLPPGEFKGFELK' A
#
# COMPACT_ATOMS: atom_id res chain seq x y z
N MET A 1 -10.58 -3.86 -1.70
CA MET A 1 -9.60 -3.93 -0.59
C MET A 1 -8.80 -5.23 -0.61
N LEU A 2 -9.45 -6.41 -0.67
CA LEU A 2 -8.80 -7.73 -0.74
C LEU A 2 -7.78 -7.89 -1.88
N TYR A 3 -8.12 -7.47 -3.11
CA TYR A 3 -7.20 -7.56 -4.27
C TYR A 3 -5.87 -6.82 -4.05
N PHE A 4 -5.90 -5.70 -3.34
CA PHE A 4 -4.70 -4.92 -3.03
C PHE A 4 -3.80 -5.65 -2.01
N LEU A 5 -4.39 -6.22 -0.96
CA LEU A 5 -3.66 -7.01 0.03
C LEU A 5 -3.00 -8.25 -0.61
N LEU A 6 -3.70 -8.90 -1.55
CA LEU A 6 -3.12 -9.99 -2.34
C LEU A 6 -1.94 -9.48 -3.16
N THR A 7 -2.06 -8.32 -3.79
CA THR A 7 -0.96 -7.73 -4.58
C THR A 7 0.25 -7.39 -3.71
N ALA A 8 0.02 -6.91 -2.49
CA ALA A 8 1.06 -6.59 -1.52
C ALA A 8 1.81 -7.86 -1.06
N ARG A 9 1.11 -8.99 -0.87
CA ARG A 9 1.72 -10.26 -0.42
C ARG A 9 2.39 -11.07 -1.53
N ARG A 10 2.37 -10.60 -2.78
CA ARG A 10 3.02 -11.34 -3.87
C ARG A 10 4.54 -11.29 -3.73
N LYS A 11 5.21 -12.38 -4.13
CA LYS A 11 6.68 -12.50 -4.11
C LYS A 11 7.41 -11.44 -4.95
N ASP A 12 6.76 -10.88 -5.96
CA ASP A 12 7.32 -9.82 -6.82
C ASP A 12 7.10 -8.40 -6.26
N ALA A 13 6.35 -8.24 -5.17
CA ALA A 13 6.20 -6.97 -4.48
C ALA A 13 7.48 -6.65 -3.69
N LYS A 14 8.11 -5.52 -4.04
CA LYS A 14 9.40 -5.11 -3.49
C LYS A 14 9.25 -4.10 -2.35
N SER A 15 8.32 -3.15 -2.50
CA SER A 15 8.11 -2.08 -1.54
C SER A 15 6.69 -1.52 -1.60
N VAL A 16 6.26 -0.94 -0.49
CA VAL A 16 4.99 -0.22 -0.41
C VAL A 16 5.28 1.20 0.05
N LYS A 17 4.81 2.17 -0.72
CA LYS A 17 4.84 3.59 -0.36
C LYS A 17 3.44 4.08 -0.12
N ILE A 18 3.19 4.66 1.04
CA ILE A 18 1.90 5.25 1.36
C ILE A 18 2.07 6.75 1.25
N LYS A 19 1.32 7.37 0.33
CA LYS A 19 1.29 8.82 0.15
C LYS A 19 -0.03 9.38 0.66
N LYS A 20 0.05 10.27 1.65
CA LYS A 20 -1.11 11.04 2.11
C LYS A 20 -1.25 12.33 1.28
N ASN A 21 -2.43 12.56 0.73
CA ASN A 21 -2.83 13.84 0.13
C ASN A 21 -3.96 14.45 0.98
N LYS A 22 -4.38 15.68 0.65
CA LYS A 22 -5.45 16.40 1.37
C LYS A 22 -6.75 15.60 1.42
N ASP A 23 -7.15 15.03 0.29
CA ASP A 23 -8.48 14.42 0.10
C ASP A 23 -8.44 12.90 -0.07
N ASN A 24 -7.24 12.31 -0.22
CA ASN A 24 -7.08 10.87 -0.40
C ASN A 24 -5.72 10.36 0.09
N VAL A 25 -5.66 9.06 0.33
CA VAL A 25 -4.45 8.31 0.61
C VAL A 25 -4.20 7.35 -0.54
N LYS A 26 -2.96 7.34 -1.06
CA LYS A 26 -2.53 6.46 -2.15
C LYS A 26 -1.57 5.41 -1.60
N PHE A 27 -1.95 4.14 -1.69
CA PHE A 27 -1.08 3.01 -1.39
C PHE A 27 -0.44 2.52 -2.67
N LYS A 28 0.87 2.67 -2.79
CA LYS A 28 1.64 2.36 -3.99
C LYS A 28 2.51 1.12 -3.75
N VAL A 29 2.17 0.00 -4.37
CA VAL A 29 2.95 -1.24 -4.31
C VAL A 29 3.85 -1.31 -5.54
N ARG A 30 5.16 -1.35 -5.32
CA ARG A 30 6.13 -1.56 -6.39
C ARG A 30 6.33 -3.05 -6.61
N CYS A 31 5.88 -3.53 -7.76
CA CYS A 31 6.22 -4.87 -8.26
C CYS A 31 7.44 -4.81 -9.20
N SER A 32 7.84 -5.96 -9.75
CA SER A 32 8.96 -6.03 -10.70
C SER A 32 8.77 -5.15 -11.94
N ARG A 33 7.57 -5.18 -12.55
CA ARG A 33 7.27 -4.46 -13.81
C ARG A 33 6.40 -3.23 -13.61
N TYR A 34 5.42 -3.30 -12.72
CA TYR A 34 4.39 -2.27 -12.56
C TYR A 34 4.38 -1.65 -11.16
N LEU A 35 3.82 -0.45 -11.07
CA LEU A 35 3.50 0.23 -9.81
C LEU A 35 1.97 0.22 -9.65
N TYR A 36 1.47 -0.62 -8.76
CA TYR A 36 0.04 -0.66 -8.47
C TYR A 36 -0.30 0.43 -7.46
N THR A 37 -1.35 1.21 -7.73
CA THR A 37 -1.80 2.26 -6.83
C THR A 37 -3.25 2.03 -6.45
N LEU A 38 -3.52 1.91 -5.16
CA LEU A 38 -4.86 1.98 -4.61
C LEU A 38 -5.09 3.38 -4.03
N VAL A 39 -6.16 4.04 -4.45
CA VAL A 39 -6.56 5.35 -3.93
C VAL A 39 -7.75 5.15 -2.99
N ILE A 40 -7.67 5.69 -1.77
CA ILE A 40 -8.74 5.65 -0.77
C ILE A 40 -9.03 7.08 -0.35
N THR A 41 -10.29 7.50 -0.44
CA THR A 41 -10.74 8.83 0.00
C THR A 41 -11.07 8.85 1.50
N ASP A 42 -11.59 7.73 2.01
CA ASP A 42 -11.95 7.55 3.41
C ASP A 42 -10.72 7.33 4.30
N LYS A 43 -10.46 8.28 5.21
CA LYS A 43 -9.29 8.28 6.09
C LYS A 43 -9.29 7.12 7.09
N GLU A 44 -10.46 6.74 7.62
CA GLU A 44 -10.55 5.64 8.59
C GLU A 44 -10.25 4.30 7.93
N LYS A 45 -10.79 4.08 6.72
CA LYS A 45 -10.48 2.88 5.94
C LYS A 45 -9.01 2.81 5.56
N ALA A 46 -8.38 3.95 5.27
CA ALA A 46 -6.96 4.02 4.97
C ALA A 46 -6.09 3.63 6.18
N GLU A 47 -6.39 4.13 7.39
CA GLU A 47 -5.63 3.74 8.59
C GLU A 47 -5.82 2.26 8.94
N LYS A 48 -7.04 1.72 8.82
CA LYS A 48 -7.29 0.27 8.97
C LYS A 48 -6.48 -0.57 7.96
N LEU A 49 -6.41 -0.12 6.70
CA LEU A 49 -5.62 -0.81 5.68
C LEU A 49 -4.13 -0.77 6.01
N LYS A 50 -3.63 0.37 6.49
CA LYS A 50 -2.23 0.53 6.90
C LYS A 50 -1.87 -0.44 8.03
N GLN A 51 -2.74 -0.63 9.01
CA GLN A 51 -2.55 -1.60 10.10
C GLN A 51 -2.60 -3.06 9.62
N SER A 52 -3.36 -3.33 8.55
CA SER A 52 -3.48 -4.68 7.98
C SER A 52 -2.26 -5.09 7.14
N LEU A 53 -1.35 -4.16 6.83
CA LEU A 53 -0.13 -4.46 6.10
C LEU A 53 0.93 -5.01 7.06
N PRO A 54 1.51 -6.18 6.77
CA PRO A 54 2.50 -6.80 7.65
C PRO A 54 3.80 -5.96 7.71
N PRO A 55 4.29 -5.61 8.91
CA PRO A 55 5.43 -4.70 9.10
C PRO A 55 6.81 -5.28 8.74
N GLY A 56 6.91 -6.51 8.24
CA GLY A 56 8.18 -7.17 7.89
C GLY A 56 8.29 -7.69 6.45
N GLU A 57 7.23 -7.57 5.65
CA GLU A 57 7.16 -8.20 4.32
C GLU A 57 7.80 -7.35 3.22
N PHE A 58 7.97 -6.04 3.46
CA PHE A 58 8.56 -5.10 2.51
C PHE A 58 9.90 -4.57 3.03
N LYS A 59 10.95 -4.72 2.21
CA LYS A 59 12.28 -4.14 2.50
C LYS A 59 12.30 -2.60 2.55
N GLY A 60 11.21 -1.95 2.17
CA GLY A 60 11.03 -0.52 2.25
C GLY A 60 9.55 -0.18 2.45
N PHE A 61 9.14 -0.07 3.72
CA PHE A 61 7.89 0.56 4.10
C PHE A 61 8.18 2.03 4.40
N GLU A 62 7.88 2.92 3.44
CA GLU A 62 8.15 4.36 3.56
C GLU A 62 6.82 5.11 3.59
N LEU A 63 6.53 5.72 4.75
CA LEU A 63 5.41 6.66 4.94
C LEU A 63 5.89 8.04 4.50
N LYS A 64 5.26 8.62 3.47
CA LYS A 64 5.64 9.92 2.92
C LYS A 64 4.45 10.84 2.70
#